data_AF-A0A662J7U6-F1
#
_entry.id   AF-A0A662J7U6-F1
#
_cell.length_a   1.000
_cell.length_b   1.000
_cell.length_c   1.000
_cell.angle_alpha   90.00
_cell.angle_beta   90.00
_cell.angle_gamma   90.00
#
_symmetry.space_group_name_H-M   'P 1'
#
loop_
_entity.id
_entity.type
_entity.pdbx_description
1 polymer ?
#
loop_
_entity_poly.entity_id
_entity_poly.type
_entity_poly.pdbx_seq_one_letter_code
_entity_poly.pdbx_strand_id
1 'polypeptide(L)'
;MKKAVVTRIVLLLVMVAIWGIIAPFSYVSAQKVSYEVFPEEVRVKVGEISFTIKATGGLAELYIGEVKALDFLGYYPFRSGWSWGAGTWYYGEVIEPIDVKDIENGIIVKTHSRFPPETNCYMEFESTYVIYNTGMIIANLTARAYDTFRAAWVPIYAGFSTDVLGGSKIYFAYGKTITEVNCPKKYTIYRLSSGSFSVAYTSTPYGDLVIICLSPPSLSYLFDDDRRWGGTTFAIKCGLTGFEVDVTKGTEFKVSLMLYPHTKGPEFTKLIVSAFSNWGAAKSALEALKKSKPRTPGGAKLLARCEEEVRLASEAFKKGDMEGVYNHASKALEYAENMKVVERNQRIMYYIVLPNVIELIIAVLVIMKTKPIKKAPA
;
A
#
# COMPACT_ATOMS: atom_id res chain seq x y z
N MET A 1 2.69 60.55 6.31
CA MET A 1 3.42 59.27 6.52
C MET A 1 2.57 58.14 7.10
N LYS A 2 1.76 58.33 8.16
CA LYS A 2 1.01 57.23 8.81
C LYS A 2 -0.01 56.49 7.92
N LYS A 3 -0.74 57.19 7.06
CA LYS A 3 -1.74 56.56 6.17
C LYS A 3 -1.13 55.61 5.13
N ALA A 4 -0.02 56.02 4.50
CA ALA A 4 0.63 55.21 3.45
C ALA A 4 1.22 53.89 3.98
N VAL A 5 1.71 53.89 5.23
CA VAL A 5 2.24 52.67 5.89
C VAL A 5 1.10 51.71 6.24
N VAL A 6 -0.02 52.22 6.75
CA VAL A 6 -1.20 51.40 7.06
C VAL A 6 -1.79 50.79 5.79
N THR A 7 -1.89 51.55 4.69
CA THR A 7 -2.37 51.02 3.41
C THR A 7 -1.47 49.92 2.87
N ARG A 8 -0.13 50.04 3.01
CA ARG A 8 0.82 49.00 2.57
C ARG A 8 0.74 47.73 3.41
N ILE A 9 0.56 47.85 4.72
CA ILE A 9 0.43 46.69 5.62
C ILE A 9 -0.88 45.94 5.34
N VAL A 10 -1.99 46.66 5.12
CA VAL A 10 -3.27 46.05 4.76
C VAL A 10 -3.19 45.36 3.40
N LEU A 11 -2.54 45.96 2.40
CA LEU A 11 -2.35 45.33 1.09
C LEU A 11 -1.52 44.04 1.19
N LEU A 12 -0.48 44.04 2.03
CA LEU A 12 0.38 42.88 2.25
C LEU A 12 -0.37 41.74 2.94
N LEU A 13 -1.18 42.05 3.95
CA LEU A 13 -2.04 41.07 4.64
C LEU A 13 -3.10 40.48 3.70
N VAL A 14 -3.68 41.29 2.82
CA VAL A 14 -4.63 40.83 1.79
C VAL A 14 -3.92 39.92 0.78
N MET A 15 -2.70 40.26 0.34
CA MET A 15 -1.94 39.37 -0.56
C MET A 15 -1.54 38.05 0.12
N VAL A 16 -1.16 38.06 1.40
CA VAL A 16 -0.85 36.84 2.16
C VAL A 16 -2.11 35.99 2.37
N ALA A 17 -3.27 36.62 2.62
CA ALA A 17 -4.55 35.93 2.69
C ALA A 17 -4.96 35.31 1.35
N ILE A 18 -4.76 36.03 0.23
CA ILE A 18 -5.02 35.53 -1.13
C ILE A 18 -4.06 34.39 -1.47
N TRP A 19 -2.78 34.47 -1.10
CA TRP A 19 -1.82 33.37 -1.26
C TRP A 19 -2.17 32.14 -0.40
N GLY A 20 -2.73 32.33 0.80
CA GLY A 20 -3.24 31.24 1.62
C GLY A 20 -4.49 30.55 1.06
N ILE A 21 -5.27 31.27 0.24
CA ILE A 21 -6.45 30.72 -0.47
C ILE A 21 -6.05 30.04 -1.79
N ILE A 22 -4.94 30.47 -2.42
CA ILE A 22 -4.34 29.87 -3.63
C ILE A 22 -3.26 28.84 -3.27
N ALA A 23 -3.18 28.38 -2.02
CA ALA A 23 -2.54 27.10 -1.75
C ALA A 23 -3.19 26.08 -2.68
N PRO A 24 -2.42 25.24 -3.39
CA PRO A 24 -3.01 24.27 -4.30
C PRO A 24 -3.75 23.25 -3.42
N PHE A 25 -5.03 23.51 -3.17
CA PHE A 25 -6.00 22.45 -3.15
C PHE A 25 -5.82 21.80 -4.51
N SER A 26 -5.08 20.70 -4.53
CA SER A 26 -5.04 19.77 -5.63
C SER A 26 -6.50 19.40 -5.87
N TYR A 27 -7.17 20.12 -6.77
CA TYR A 27 -8.40 19.67 -7.37
C TYR A 27 -7.98 18.41 -8.13
N VAL A 28 -8.03 17.27 -7.46
CA VAL A 28 -8.02 15.96 -8.10
C VAL A 28 -9.33 15.94 -8.88
N SER A 29 -9.28 16.41 -10.12
CA SER A 29 -10.28 16.05 -11.11
C SER A 29 -10.28 14.53 -11.11
N ALA A 30 -11.33 13.93 -10.56
CA ALA A 30 -11.54 12.50 -10.61
C ALA A 30 -11.63 12.12 -12.10
N GLN A 31 -10.54 11.60 -12.65
CA GLN A 31 -10.51 11.16 -14.03
C GLN A 31 -11.39 9.92 -14.12
N LYS A 32 -12.56 10.04 -14.76
CA LYS A 32 -13.49 8.92 -14.88
C LYS A 32 -12.77 7.74 -15.52
N VAL A 33 -12.91 6.55 -14.93
CA VAL A 33 -12.41 5.31 -15.54
C VAL A 33 -13.21 5.07 -16.82
N SER A 34 -12.50 4.89 -17.93
CA SER A 34 -13.07 4.51 -19.23
C SER A 34 -12.60 3.12 -19.60
N TYR A 35 -13.48 2.32 -20.22
CA TYR A 35 -13.14 0.95 -20.58
C TYR A 35 -13.91 0.48 -21.82
N GLU A 36 -13.29 -0.46 -22.53
CA GLU A 36 -13.88 -1.21 -23.64
C GLU A 36 -13.78 -2.70 -23.33
N VAL A 37 -14.89 -3.42 -23.46
CA VAL A 37 -14.97 -4.87 -23.18
C VAL A 37 -14.97 -5.62 -24.50
N PHE A 38 -14.01 -6.52 -24.66
CA PHE A 38 -13.90 -7.47 -25.76
C PHE A 38 -13.98 -8.89 -25.19
N PRO A 39 -14.25 -9.91 -26.03
CA PRO A 39 -14.30 -11.31 -25.56
C PRO A 39 -13.02 -11.77 -24.87
N GLU A 40 -11.86 -11.31 -25.34
CA GLU A 40 -10.55 -11.76 -24.83
C GLU A 40 -9.88 -10.79 -23.86
N GLU A 41 -10.41 -9.58 -23.71
CA GLU A 41 -9.77 -8.55 -22.89
C GLU A 41 -10.70 -7.39 -22.53
N VAL A 42 -10.33 -6.68 -21.47
CA VAL A 42 -10.85 -5.35 -21.16
C VAL A 42 -9.71 -4.36 -21.28
N ARG A 43 -9.90 -3.34 -22.11
CA ARG A 43 -8.98 -2.20 -22.21
C ARG A 43 -9.46 -1.12 -21.28
N VAL A 44 -8.60 -0.63 -20.41
CA VAL A 44 -8.94 0.35 -19.38
C VAL A 44 -8.07 1.57 -19.53
N LYS A 45 -8.65 2.75 -19.35
CA LYS A 45 -7.95 4.03 -19.34
C LYS A 45 -8.43 4.92 -18.19
N VAL A 46 -7.45 5.46 -17.45
CA VAL A 46 -7.62 6.39 -16.34
C VAL A 46 -6.64 7.55 -16.55
N GLY A 47 -7.11 8.65 -17.14
CA GLY A 47 -6.25 9.75 -17.56
C GLY A 47 -5.18 9.32 -18.56
N GLU A 48 -3.92 9.53 -18.19
CA GLU A 48 -2.72 9.14 -18.96
C GLU A 48 -2.34 7.67 -18.76
N ILE A 49 -3.02 6.94 -17.86
CA ILE A 49 -2.74 5.53 -17.63
C ILE A 49 -3.68 4.70 -18.51
N SER A 50 -3.12 3.74 -19.25
CA SER A 50 -3.92 2.73 -19.95
C SER A 50 -3.34 1.33 -19.79
N PHE A 51 -4.17 0.31 -19.71
CA PHE A 51 -3.72 -1.08 -19.58
C PHE A 51 -4.80 -2.05 -20.04
N THR A 52 -4.39 -3.29 -20.25
CA THR A 52 -5.27 -4.37 -20.68
C THR A 52 -5.36 -5.44 -19.60
N ILE A 53 -6.56 -5.92 -19.31
CA ILE A 53 -6.79 -7.13 -18.51
C ILE A 53 -7.26 -8.21 -19.47
N LYS A 54 -6.50 -9.30 -19.58
CA LYS A 54 -6.87 -10.43 -20.44
C LYS A 54 -7.94 -11.29 -19.77
N ALA A 55 -8.80 -11.92 -20.56
CA ALA A 55 -9.78 -12.89 -20.07
C ALA A 55 -9.14 -14.08 -19.33
N THR A 56 -7.87 -14.36 -19.64
CA THR A 56 -7.03 -15.35 -18.96
C THR A 56 -6.52 -14.90 -17.58
N GLY A 57 -6.82 -13.65 -17.17
CA GLY A 57 -6.65 -13.15 -15.82
C GLY A 57 -5.37 -12.42 -15.50
N GLY A 58 -4.44 -12.28 -16.46
CA GLY A 58 -3.27 -11.41 -16.32
C GLY A 58 -3.54 -9.99 -16.80
N LEU A 59 -2.80 -9.04 -16.22
CA LEU A 59 -2.68 -7.69 -16.77
C LEU A 59 -1.58 -7.71 -17.83
N ALA A 60 -1.87 -7.11 -18.98
CA ALA A 60 -0.93 -6.92 -20.08
C ALA A 60 -0.80 -5.42 -20.39
N GLU A 61 0.41 -5.02 -20.76
CA GLU A 61 0.70 -3.72 -21.38
C GLU A 61 0.16 -2.50 -20.61
N LEU A 62 0.72 -2.23 -19.43
CA LEU A 62 0.46 -0.99 -18.71
C LEU A 62 1.30 0.15 -19.29
N TYR A 63 0.62 1.20 -19.73
CA TYR A 63 1.20 2.43 -20.24
C TYR A 63 1.03 3.59 -19.25
N ILE A 64 2.05 4.44 -19.20
CA ILE A 64 2.00 5.77 -18.61
C ILE A 64 2.27 6.76 -19.75
N GLY A 65 1.25 7.49 -20.18
CA GLY A 65 1.28 8.22 -21.46
C GLY A 65 1.45 7.22 -22.62
N GLU A 66 2.44 7.45 -23.46
CA GLU A 66 2.76 6.58 -24.61
C GLU A 66 3.78 5.47 -24.27
N VAL A 67 4.24 5.40 -23.02
CA VAL A 67 5.35 4.53 -22.63
C VAL A 67 4.85 3.30 -21.88
N LYS A 68 5.23 2.12 -22.38
CA LYS A 68 4.90 0.82 -21.75
C LYS A 68 5.74 0.60 -20.48
N ALA A 69 5.19 0.99 -19.34
CA ALA A 69 5.83 0.92 -18.03
C ALA A 69 5.87 -0.51 -17.46
N LEU A 70 4.85 -1.32 -17.77
CA LEU A 70 4.80 -2.74 -17.39
C LEU A 70 4.30 -3.57 -18.58
N ASP A 71 5.04 -4.60 -18.96
CA ASP A 71 4.69 -5.50 -20.04
C ASP A 71 3.61 -6.50 -19.61
N PHE A 72 3.71 -6.99 -18.37
CA PHE A 72 2.76 -7.96 -17.84
C PHE A 72 2.77 -8.03 -16.31
N LEU A 73 1.64 -8.49 -15.75
CA LEU A 73 1.50 -8.99 -14.39
C LEU A 73 0.56 -10.19 -14.35
N GLY A 74 0.97 -11.30 -13.73
CA GLY A 74 0.08 -12.44 -13.53
C GLY A 74 0.80 -13.70 -13.03
N TYR A 75 0.08 -14.81 -12.99
CA TYR A 75 0.67 -16.12 -12.70
C TYR A 75 1.47 -16.62 -13.89
N TYR A 76 2.62 -17.26 -13.63
CA TYR A 76 3.39 -18.01 -14.64
C TYR A 76 3.80 -19.40 -14.14
N PRO A 77 2.87 -20.35 -13.97
CA PRO A 77 3.21 -21.71 -13.54
C PRO A 77 4.09 -22.44 -14.55
N PHE A 78 5.04 -23.22 -14.03
CA PHE A 78 5.93 -24.08 -14.80
C PHE A 78 5.68 -25.55 -14.45
N ARG A 79 5.65 -26.40 -15.47
CA ARG A 79 5.66 -27.86 -15.33
C ARG A 79 7.02 -28.32 -14.83
N SER A 80 7.04 -29.41 -14.05
CA SER A 80 8.26 -30.06 -13.58
C SER A 80 9.30 -30.26 -14.70
N GLY A 81 10.57 -30.07 -14.34
CA GLY A 81 11.69 -30.12 -15.28
C GLY A 81 11.75 -28.95 -16.25
N TRP A 82 11.00 -27.86 -15.99
CA TRP A 82 10.90 -26.68 -16.86
C TRP A 82 10.45 -27.00 -18.29
N SER A 83 9.74 -28.11 -18.46
CA SER A 83 9.32 -28.65 -19.76
C SER A 83 8.23 -27.82 -20.43
N TRP A 84 7.53 -26.98 -19.65
CA TRP A 84 6.50 -26.08 -20.13
C TRP A 84 6.26 -24.96 -19.08
N GLY A 85 5.78 -23.81 -19.53
CA GLY A 85 5.26 -22.75 -18.66
C GLY A 85 4.64 -21.63 -19.47
N ALA A 86 3.58 -21.03 -18.95
CA ALA A 86 2.89 -19.91 -19.62
C ALA A 86 2.34 -18.89 -18.62
N GLY A 87 2.10 -17.68 -19.09
CA GLY A 87 1.60 -16.55 -18.30
C GLY A 87 0.11 -16.32 -18.49
N THR A 88 -0.60 -15.97 -17.41
CA THR A 88 -2.03 -15.62 -17.48
C THR A 88 -2.32 -14.35 -18.27
N TRP A 89 -1.30 -13.59 -18.67
CA TRP A 89 -1.44 -12.42 -19.55
C TRP A 89 -1.40 -12.76 -21.05
N TYR A 90 -1.30 -14.03 -21.45
CA TYR A 90 -1.38 -14.42 -22.87
C TYR A 90 -1.92 -15.83 -23.15
N TYR A 91 -2.02 -16.71 -22.16
CA TYR A 91 -2.40 -18.10 -22.38
C TYR A 91 -3.41 -18.60 -21.34
N GLY A 92 -4.38 -19.38 -21.79
CA GLY A 92 -5.40 -20.03 -20.98
C GLY A 92 -6.70 -20.26 -21.74
N GLU A 93 -7.50 -21.20 -21.26
CA GLU A 93 -8.90 -21.43 -21.67
C GLU A 93 -9.81 -20.59 -20.76
N VAL A 94 -10.62 -19.71 -21.36
CA VAL A 94 -11.58 -18.89 -20.62
C VAL A 94 -12.77 -19.75 -20.19
N ILE A 95 -13.06 -19.77 -18.88
CA ILE A 95 -14.14 -20.56 -18.29
C ILE A 95 -15.42 -19.73 -18.19
N GLU A 96 -15.30 -18.48 -17.75
CA GLU A 96 -16.40 -17.52 -17.72
C GLU A 96 -16.00 -16.25 -18.49
N PRO A 97 -16.94 -15.63 -19.23
CA PRO A 97 -16.68 -14.35 -19.89
C PRO A 97 -16.30 -13.28 -18.87
N ILE A 98 -15.57 -12.27 -19.31
CA ILE A 98 -15.14 -11.18 -18.44
C ILE A 98 -16.38 -10.43 -17.90
N ASP A 99 -16.44 -10.27 -16.59
CA ASP A 99 -17.47 -9.49 -15.90
C ASP A 99 -16.91 -8.14 -15.47
N VAL A 100 -17.60 -7.06 -15.85
CA VAL A 100 -17.21 -5.68 -15.50
C VAL A 100 -18.37 -4.99 -14.80
N LYS A 101 -18.08 -4.44 -13.61
CA LYS A 101 -19.07 -3.76 -12.78
C LYS A 101 -18.57 -2.37 -12.38
N ASP A 102 -19.38 -1.35 -12.64
CA ASP A 102 -19.14 0.01 -12.14
C ASP A 102 -19.29 0.08 -10.61
N ILE A 103 -18.42 0.87 -9.98
CA ILE A 103 -18.48 1.26 -8.57
C ILE A 103 -18.36 2.78 -8.46
N GLU A 104 -18.69 3.35 -7.28
CA GLU A 104 -18.76 4.81 -7.07
C GLU A 104 -17.53 5.58 -7.60
N ASN A 105 -16.33 5.01 -7.47
CA ASN A 105 -15.06 5.66 -7.85
C ASN A 105 -14.24 4.84 -8.85
N GLY A 106 -14.86 3.98 -9.66
CA GLY A 106 -14.10 3.12 -10.57
C GLY A 106 -14.87 1.93 -11.12
N ILE A 107 -14.15 0.85 -11.41
CA ILE A 107 -14.71 -0.41 -11.90
C ILE A 107 -14.11 -1.62 -11.18
N ILE A 108 -14.83 -2.74 -11.22
CA ILE A 108 -14.34 -4.06 -10.87
C ILE A 108 -14.35 -4.91 -12.14
N VAL A 109 -13.22 -5.54 -12.46
CA VAL A 109 -13.10 -6.51 -13.56
C VAL A 109 -12.81 -7.88 -12.97
N LYS A 110 -13.61 -8.88 -13.34
CA LYS A 110 -13.43 -10.28 -12.93
C LYS A 110 -13.20 -11.17 -14.13
N THR A 111 -12.30 -12.12 -13.98
CA THR A 111 -11.94 -13.08 -15.02
C THR A 111 -11.81 -14.47 -14.42
N HIS A 112 -12.22 -15.50 -15.17
CA HIS A 112 -12.08 -16.89 -14.77
C HIS A 112 -11.56 -17.71 -15.94
N SER A 113 -10.42 -18.36 -15.76
CA SER A 113 -9.78 -19.17 -16.79
C SER A 113 -9.05 -20.36 -16.19
N ARG A 114 -8.52 -21.24 -17.03
CA ARG A 114 -7.63 -22.32 -16.61
C ARG A 114 -6.56 -22.59 -17.64
N PHE A 115 -5.51 -23.29 -17.26
CA PHE A 115 -4.68 -23.98 -18.23
C PHE A 115 -5.33 -25.30 -18.62
N PRO A 116 -5.38 -25.63 -19.93
CA PRO A 116 -6.06 -26.83 -20.37
C PRO A 116 -5.23 -28.09 -20.00
N PRO A 117 -5.85 -29.27 -19.84
CA PRO A 117 -5.22 -30.47 -19.30
C PRO A 117 -3.92 -30.90 -20.01
N GLU A 118 -3.82 -30.68 -21.32
CA GLU A 118 -2.65 -31.02 -22.14
C GLU A 118 -1.36 -30.32 -21.69
N THR A 119 -1.47 -29.19 -20.97
CA THR A 119 -0.32 -28.48 -20.38
C THR A 119 0.32 -29.26 -19.23
N ASN A 120 -0.43 -30.19 -18.61
CA ASN A 120 -0.07 -30.88 -17.37
C ASN A 120 0.26 -29.95 -16.19
N CYS A 121 -0.26 -28.72 -16.20
CA CYS A 121 -0.13 -27.78 -15.09
C CYS A 121 -1.43 -27.60 -14.29
N TYR A 122 -2.57 -28.14 -14.73
CA TYR A 122 -3.84 -28.27 -13.98
C TYR A 122 -4.21 -27.11 -13.02
N MET A 123 -3.99 -25.86 -13.44
CA MET A 123 -4.30 -24.65 -12.67
C MET A 123 -5.51 -23.94 -13.25
N GLU A 124 -6.41 -23.53 -12.36
CA GLU A 124 -7.52 -22.61 -12.61
C GLU A 124 -7.22 -21.26 -11.96
N PHE A 125 -7.62 -20.16 -12.59
CA PHE A 125 -7.30 -18.79 -12.21
C PHE A 125 -8.56 -17.95 -12.10
N GLU A 126 -8.75 -17.35 -10.93
CA GLU A 126 -9.77 -16.33 -10.69
C GLU A 126 -9.05 -15.02 -10.35
N SER A 127 -9.28 -13.99 -11.15
CA SER A 127 -8.66 -12.68 -10.93
C SER A 127 -9.72 -11.60 -10.80
N THR A 128 -9.57 -10.75 -9.79
CA THR A 128 -10.42 -9.58 -9.54
C THR A 128 -9.57 -8.34 -9.45
N TYR A 129 -9.78 -7.42 -10.39
CA TYR A 129 -9.13 -6.12 -10.43
C TYR A 129 -10.12 -5.04 -9.98
N VAL A 130 -9.77 -4.29 -8.93
CA VAL A 130 -10.51 -3.07 -8.54
C VAL A 130 -9.71 -1.87 -9.01
N ILE A 131 -10.27 -1.09 -9.91
CA ILE A 131 -9.58 0.00 -10.60
C ILE A 131 -10.27 1.30 -10.24
N TYR A 132 -9.53 2.20 -9.58
CA TYR A 132 -10.05 3.49 -9.14
C TYR A 132 -9.74 4.58 -10.16
N ASN A 133 -10.60 5.60 -10.17
CA ASN A 133 -10.42 6.85 -10.92
C ASN A 133 -9.15 7.63 -10.53
N THR A 134 -8.48 7.26 -9.45
CA THR A 134 -7.18 7.80 -9.02
C THR A 134 -5.99 7.17 -9.74
N GLY A 135 -6.19 6.10 -10.50
CA GLY A 135 -5.13 5.29 -11.14
C GLY A 135 -4.65 4.14 -10.26
N MET A 136 -5.14 4.02 -9.03
CA MET A 136 -4.86 2.88 -8.17
C MET A 136 -5.56 1.61 -8.68
N ILE A 137 -4.82 0.50 -8.76
CA ILE A 137 -5.32 -0.80 -9.19
C ILE A 137 -5.04 -1.81 -8.08
N ILE A 138 -6.06 -2.50 -7.58
CA ILE A 138 -5.91 -3.64 -6.67
C ILE A 138 -6.13 -4.92 -7.47
N ALA A 139 -5.10 -5.72 -7.63
CA ALA A 139 -5.14 -7.02 -8.29
C ALA A 139 -5.22 -8.13 -7.23
N ASN A 140 -6.39 -8.78 -7.11
CA ASN A 140 -6.57 -9.98 -6.29
C ASN A 140 -6.54 -11.20 -7.21
N LEU A 141 -5.47 -11.96 -7.14
CA LEU A 141 -5.18 -13.09 -8.01
C LEU A 141 -5.25 -14.38 -7.18
N THR A 142 -6.04 -15.34 -7.66
CA THR A 142 -6.14 -16.67 -7.06
C THR A 142 -5.83 -17.70 -8.14
N ALA A 143 -4.95 -18.64 -7.82
CA ALA A 143 -4.73 -19.83 -8.61
C ALA A 143 -5.08 -21.07 -7.78
N ARG A 144 -5.91 -21.96 -8.31
CA ARG A 144 -6.34 -23.20 -7.65
C ARG A 144 -6.00 -24.41 -8.54
N ALA A 145 -5.36 -25.41 -7.95
CA ALA A 145 -5.11 -26.66 -8.67
C ALA A 145 -6.41 -27.46 -8.80
N TYR A 146 -6.86 -27.77 -10.02
CA TYR A 146 -8.06 -28.59 -10.25
C TYR A 146 -7.74 -30.09 -10.37
N ASP A 147 -6.45 -30.44 -10.50
CA ASP A 147 -5.93 -31.80 -10.35
C ASP A 147 -4.53 -31.78 -9.69
N THR A 148 -4.01 -32.95 -9.33
CA THR A 148 -2.69 -33.10 -8.71
C THR A 148 -1.60 -33.18 -9.77
N PHE A 149 -0.54 -32.37 -9.62
CA PHE A 149 0.58 -32.36 -10.56
C PHE A 149 1.89 -31.93 -9.89
N ARG A 150 2.99 -32.13 -10.59
CA ARG A 150 4.31 -31.66 -10.15
C ARG A 150 4.68 -30.37 -10.90
N ALA A 151 4.84 -29.29 -10.16
CA ALA A 151 5.24 -27.98 -10.69
C ALA A 151 6.75 -27.79 -10.52
N ALA A 152 7.44 -27.29 -11.55
CA ALA A 152 8.78 -26.75 -11.34
C ALA A 152 8.71 -25.49 -10.47
N TRP A 153 7.69 -24.65 -10.68
CA TRP A 153 7.44 -23.46 -9.89
C TRP A 153 6.04 -22.87 -10.16
N VAL A 154 5.40 -22.25 -9.15
CA VAL A 154 4.15 -21.46 -9.34
C VAL A 154 4.35 -19.99 -8.88
N PRO A 155 5.00 -19.16 -9.72
CA PRO A 155 5.27 -17.77 -9.42
C PRO A 155 4.20 -16.78 -9.92
N ILE A 156 4.23 -15.58 -9.33
CA ILE A 156 3.71 -14.34 -9.95
C ILE A 156 4.86 -13.62 -10.63
N TYR A 157 4.61 -13.09 -11.82
CA TYR A 157 5.57 -12.33 -12.61
C TYR A 157 5.08 -10.90 -12.77
N ALA A 158 6.00 -9.93 -12.71
CA ALA A 158 5.80 -8.56 -13.15
C ALA A 158 6.96 -8.16 -14.07
N GLY A 159 6.68 -7.93 -15.34
CA GLY A 159 7.69 -7.63 -16.37
C GLY A 159 7.75 -6.14 -16.70
N PHE A 160 8.94 -5.56 -16.68
CA PHE A 160 9.22 -4.16 -16.99
C PHE A 160 10.04 -4.08 -18.27
N SER A 161 9.61 -3.27 -19.24
CA SER A 161 10.35 -3.10 -20.50
C SER A 161 11.81 -2.67 -20.25
N THR A 162 12.76 -3.36 -20.88
CA THR A 162 14.18 -2.96 -20.84
C THR A 162 14.45 -1.65 -21.56
N ASP A 163 13.59 -1.24 -22.49
CA ASP A 163 13.74 0.02 -23.22
C ASP A 163 13.38 1.21 -22.34
N VAL A 164 12.45 1.02 -21.41
CA VAL A 164 11.98 2.05 -20.48
C VAL A 164 12.83 2.09 -19.22
N LEU A 165 13.09 0.91 -18.63
CA LEU A 165 13.81 0.80 -17.37
C LEU A 165 15.34 0.72 -17.57
N GLY A 166 15.82 0.51 -18.80
CA GLY A 166 17.24 0.43 -19.13
C GLY A 166 18.01 1.70 -18.81
N GLY A 167 18.98 1.61 -17.90
CA GLY A 167 19.75 2.72 -17.38
C GLY A 167 19.13 3.41 -16.16
N SER A 168 17.98 2.93 -15.70
CA SER A 168 17.27 3.41 -14.52
C SER A 168 17.48 2.46 -13.33
N LYS A 169 16.70 2.67 -12.27
CA LYS A 169 16.75 1.89 -11.03
C LYS A 169 15.37 1.37 -10.66
N ILE A 170 15.36 0.23 -9.97
CA ILE A 170 14.21 -0.26 -9.24
C ILE A 170 14.57 -0.37 -7.76
N TYR A 171 13.61 -0.09 -6.90
CA TYR A 171 13.78 -0.05 -5.46
C TYR A 171 12.89 -1.11 -4.82
N PHE A 172 13.46 -1.95 -3.96
CA PHE A 172 12.73 -2.93 -3.18
C PHE A 172 12.82 -2.56 -1.70
N ALA A 173 11.67 -2.22 -1.11
CA ALA A 173 11.57 -1.88 0.29
C ALA A 173 10.98 -3.05 1.10
N TYR A 174 11.64 -3.37 2.22
CA TYR A 174 11.17 -4.33 3.21
C TYR A 174 11.50 -3.81 4.62
N GLY A 175 10.46 -3.53 5.41
CA GLY A 175 10.61 -2.83 6.67
C GLY A 175 11.24 -1.45 6.48
N LYS A 176 12.38 -1.20 7.13
CA LYS A 176 13.15 0.06 7.01
C LYS A 176 14.25 0.01 5.96
N THR A 177 14.46 -1.14 5.32
CA THR A 177 15.54 -1.34 4.36
C THR A 177 15.03 -1.10 2.94
N ILE A 178 15.78 -0.32 2.17
CA ILE A 178 15.54 -0.11 0.74
C ILE A 178 16.76 -0.65 0.00
N THR A 179 16.54 -1.68 -0.82
CA THR A 179 17.53 -2.20 -1.75
C THR A 179 17.36 -1.50 -3.10
N GLU A 180 18.35 -0.74 -3.50
CA GLU A 180 18.43 -0.13 -4.82
C GLU A 180 19.11 -1.10 -5.80
N VAL A 181 18.48 -1.30 -6.96
CA VAL A 181 19.01 -2.21 -8.00
C VAL A 181 19.09 -1.47 -9.33
N ASN A 182 20.28 -1.45 -9.93
CA ASN A 182 20.52 -0.86 -11.24
C ASN A 182 19.98 -1.77 -12.35
N CYS A 183 19.27 -1.18 -13.31
CA CYS A 183 18.75 -1.87 -14.48
C CYS A 183 19.66 -1.56 -15.69
N PRO A 184 20.52 -2.48 -16.15
CA PRO A 184 21.54 -2.16 -17.14
C PRO A 184 20.95 -1.96 -18.55
N LYS A 185 21.40 -0.93 -19.29
CA LYS A 185 20.93 -0.68 -20.67
C LYS A 185 21.15 -1.86 -21.61
N LYS A 186 22.26 -2.59 -21.43
CA LYS A 186 22.58 -3.82 -22.17
C LYS A 186 22.53 -5.01 -21.22
N TYR A 187 22.22 -6.19 -21.75
CA TYR A 187 22.31 -7.43 -20.96
C TYR A 187 23.72 -7.62 -20.42
N THR A 188 23.85 -7.86 -19.13
CA THR A 188 25.14 -8.10 -18.46
C THR A 188 25.13 -9.39 -17.67
N ILE A 189 24.14 -9.56 -16.79
CA ILE A 189 23.98 -10.71 -15.91
C ILE A 189 22.50 -11.10 -15.86
N TYR A 190 22.26 -12.36 -15.53
CA TYR A 190 20.89 -12.86 -15.41
C TYR A 190 20.18 -12.35 -14.16
N ARG A 191 20.74 -12.64 -12.98
CA ARG A 191 20.10 -12.29 -11.71
C ARG A 191 20.65 -10.96 -11.23
N LEU A 192 19.81 -9.95 -11.21
CA LEU A 192 20.18 -8.61 -10.76
C LEU A 192 20.06 -8.47 -9.24
N SER A 193 19.01 -9.06 -8.66
CA SER A 193 18.79 -9.05 -7.20
C SER A 193 17.84 -10.16 -6.76
N SER A 194 17.81 -10.44 -5.47
CA SER A 194 16.82 -11.31 -4.84
C SER A 194 16.63 -10.94 -3.38
N GLY A 195 15.45 -11.25 -2.82
CA GLY A 195 15.19 -11.03 -1.40
C GLY A 195 13.70 -11.10 -1.10
N SER A 196 13.26 -10.27 -0.16
CA SER A 196 11.84 -10.04 0.11
C SER A 196 11.49 -8.57 -0.07
N PHE A 197 10.27 -8.27 -0.48
CA PHE A 197 9.77 -6.90 -0.58
C PHE A 197 8.31 -6.81 -0.12
N SER A 198 7.99 -5.68 0.50
CA SER A 198 6.61 -5.24 0.74
C SER A 198 6.20 -4.18 -0.28
N VAL A 199 7.16 -3.39 -0.76
CA VAL A 199 6.96 -2.38 -1.80
C VAL A 199 8.09 -2.47 -2.82
N ALA A 200 7.75 -2.51 -4.10
CA ALA A 200 8.68 -2.33 -5.20
C ALA A 200 8.26 -1.07 -5.97
N TYR A 201 9.20 -0.21 -6.33
CA TYR A 201 8.88 0.98 -7.11
C TYR A 201 10.01 1.37 -8.05
N THR A 202 9.65 2.04 -9.12
CA THR A 202 10.58 2.65 -10.06
C THR A 202 10.11 4.04 -10.43
N SER A 203 11.09 4.89 -10.75
CA SER A 203 10.87 6.24 -11.25
C SER A 203 11.55 6.39 -12.60
N THR A 204 10.78 6.82 -13.59
CA THR A 204 11.25 7.08 -14.95
C THR A 204 10.89 8.51 -15.35
N PRO A 205 11.51 9.08 -16.40
CA PRO A 205 11.12 10.39 -16.91
C PRO A 205 9.64 10.50 -17.33
N TYR A 206 8.98 9.36 -17.58
CA TYR A 206 7.60 9.28 -18.05
C TYR A 206 6.59 9.13 -16.91
N GLY A 207 7.05 8.76 -15.72
CA GLY A 207 6.23 8.50 -14.55
C GLY A 207 6.80 7.41 -13.68
N ASP A 208 6.10 7.18 -12.57
CA ASP A 208 6.49 6.23 -11.54
C ASP A 208 5.49 5.07 -11.51
N LEU A 209 5.97 3.89 -11.13
CA LEU A 209 5.14 2.72 -10.88
C LEU A 209 5.48 2.16 -9.51
N VAL A 210 4.46 2.05 -8.66
CA VAL A 210 4.55 1.44 -7.33
C VAL A 210 3.77 0.14 -7.30
N ILE A 211 4.38 -0.92 -6.78
CA ILE A 211 3.76 -2.22 -6.52
C ILE A 211 3.86 -2.50 -5.02
N ILE A 212 2.73 -2.75 -4.36
CA ILE A 212 2.65 -3.03 -2.92
C ILE A 212 1.98 -4.38 -2.67
N CYS A 213 2.62 -5.19 -1.83
CA CYS A 213 2.09 -6.47 -1.35
C CYS A 213 1.02 -6.21 -0.28
N LEU A 214 -0.25 -6.48 -0.59
CA LEU A 214 -1.35 -6.33 0.36
C LEU A 214 -1.58 -7.61 1.17
N SER A 215 -1.58 -8.76 0.48
CA SER A 215 -1.73 -10.08 1.10
C SER A 215 -1.07 -11.14 0.22
N PRO A 216 -0.03 -11.85 0.69
CA PRO A 216 0.69 -11.60 1.96
C PRO A 216 1.33 -10.20 1.99
N PRO A 217 1.64 -9.64 3.18
CA PRO A 217 2.19 -8.27 3.33
C PRO A 217 3.64 -8.12 2.83
N SER A 218 4.25 -9.23 2.42
CA SER A 218 5.54 -9.27 1.75
C SER A 218 5.64 -10.52 0.91
N LEU A 219 6.40 -10.45 -0.19
CA LEU A 219 6.70 -11.59 -1.05
C LEU A 219 8.21 -11.75 -1.20
N SER A 220 8.66 -12.98 -1.38
CA SER A 220 10.00 -13.23 -1.92
C SER A 220 10.06 -12.75 -3.37
N TYR A 221 11.24 -12.38 -3.84
CA TYR A 221 11.47 -12.03 -5.24
C TYR A 221 12.81 -12.51 -5.75
N LEU A 222 12.81 -12.88 -7.03
CA LEU A 222 13.97 -12.88 -7.91
C LEU A 222 13.77 -11.75 -8.91
N PHE A 223 14.72 -10.84 -9.02
CA PHE A 223 14.71 -9.80 -10.04
C PHE A 223 15.74 -10.17 -11.11
N ASP A 224 15.22 -10.59 -12.26
CA ASP A 224 15.99 -11.16 -13.35
C ASP A 224 15.94 -10.28 -14.60
N ASP A 225 16.99 -10.33 -15.41
CA ASP A 225 17.04 -9.81 -16.76
C ASP A 225 16.69 -10.94 -17.75
N ASP A 226 15.46 -10.92 -18.25
CA ASP A 226 14.93 -11.99 -19.11
C ASP A 226 15.51 -11.94 -20.54
N ARG A 227 16.35 -10.95 -20.88
CA ARG A 227 17.16 -10.97 -22.11
C ARG A 227 18.07 -12.20 -22.19
N ARG A 228 18.40 -12.84 -21.05
CA ARG A 228 19.04 -14.16 -21.02
C ARG A 228 18.32 -15.18 -21.90
N TRP A 229 16.99 -15.11 -21.93
CA TRP A 229 16.11 -16.04 -22.63
C TRP A 229 15.55 -15.46 -23.93
N GLY A 230 16.16 -14.37 -24.44
CA GLY A 230 15.70 -13.66 -25.64
C GLY A 230 14.50 -12.73 -25.42
N GLY A 231 14.07 -12.52 -24.17
CA GLY A 231 13.02 -11.55 -23.83
C GLY A 231 13.50 -10.11 -23.86
N THR A 232 12.59 -9.16 -23.59
CA THR A 232 12.84 -7.71 -23.59
C THR A 232 12.46 -7.05 -22.26
N THR A 233 12.45 -7.83 -21.18
CA THR A 233 11.98 -7.38 -19.86
C THR A 233 12.99 -7.63 -18.76
N PHE A 234 12.99 -6.75 -17.76
CA PHE A 234 13.38 -7.12 -16.40
C PHE A 234 12.14 -7.66 -15.69
N ALA A 235 12.25 -8.78 -14.97
CA ALA A 235 11.10 -9.40 -14.33
C ALA A 235 11.30 -9.57 -12.82
N ILE A 236 10.33 -9.09 -12.05
CA ILE A 236 10.14 -9.51 -10.66
C ILE A 236 9.37 -10.82 -10.69
N LYS A 237 9.96 -11.87 -10.10
CA LYS A 237 9.38 -13.21 -10.03
C LYS A 237 9.18 -13.58 -8.56
N CYS A 238 7.93 -13.65 -8.11
CA CYS A 238 7.55 -13.93 -6.73
C CYS A 238 7.17 -15.38 -6.57
N GLY A 239 7.96 -16.15 -5.82
CA GLY A 239 7.66 -17.55 -5.56
C GLY A 239 6.58 -17.70 -4.49
N LEU A 240 5.43 -18.27 -4.87
CA LEU A 240 4.40 -18.70 -3.91
C LEU A 240 4.60 -20.16 -3.48
N THR A 241 5.47 -20.88 -4.18
CA THR A 241 5.95 -22.21 -3.84
C THR A 241 7.47 -22.23 -3.81
N GLY A 242 8.03 -23.32 -3.26
CA GLY A 242 9.39 -23.73 -3.58
C GLY A 242 9.52 -24.22 -5.04
N PHE A 243 10.71 -24.67 -5.40
CA PHE A 243 10.98 -25.32 -6.68
C PHE A 243 10.68 -26.82 -6.61
N GLU A 244 10.23 -27.40 -7.73
CA GLU A 244 9.96 -28.84 -7.89
C GLU A 244 9.04 -29.39 -6.78
N VAL A 245 7.84 -28.84 -6.72
CA VAL A 245 6.83 -29.13 -5.69
C VAL A 245 5.68 -29.96 -6.25
N ASP A 246 5.17 -30.88 -5.44
CA ASP A 246 3.91 -31.56 -5.72
C ASP A 246 2.76 -30.65 -5.27
N VAL A 247 1.91 -30.26 -6.20
CA VAL A 247 0.72 -29.44 -5.97
C VAL A 247 -0.48 -30.36 -5.95
N THR A 248 -1.10 -30.53 -4.78
CA THR A 248 -2.28 -31.40 -4.64
C THR A 248 -3.53 -30.68 -5.13
N LYS A 249 -4.49 -31.46 -5.65
CA LYS A 249 -5.81 -30.96 -6.03
C LYS A 249 -6.45 -30.15 -4.90
N GLY A 250 -6.98 -28.98 -5.25
CA GLY A 250 -7.60 -28.04 -4.31
C GLY A 250 -6.63 -27.07 -3.64
N THR A 251 -5.31 -27.22 -3.83
CA THR A 251 -4.32 -26.25 -3.32
C THR A 251 -4.58 -24.88 -3.94
N GLU A 252 -4.60 -23.84 -3.09
CA GLU A 252 -4.81 -22.46 -3.50
C GLU A 252 -3.58 -21.60 -3.25
N PHE A 253 -3.24 -20.79 -4.22
CA PHE A 253 -2.27 -19.71 -4.12
C PHE A 253 -3.03 -18.40 -4.26
N LYS A 254 -2.88 -17.49 -3.30
CA LYS A 254 -3.58 -16.20 -3.29
C LYS A 254 -2.60 -15.07 -3.11
N VAL A 255 -2.73 -14.06 -3.95
CA VAL A 255 -1.95 -12.83 -3.89
C VAL A 255 -2.87 -11.64 -4.12
N SER A 256 -2.72 -10.61 -3.29
CA SER A 256 -3.33 -9.31 -3.46
C SER A 256 -2.22 -8.26 -3.56
N LEU A 257 -2.17 -7.56 -4.69
CA LEU A 257 -1.20 -6.51 -4.98
C LEU A 257 -1.93 -5.20 -5.26
N MET A 258 -1.35 -4.08 -4.82
CA MET A 258 -1.71 -2.77 -5.33
C MET A 258 -0.67 -2.34 -6.37
N LEU A 259 -1.13 -1.91 -7.54
CA LEU A 259 -0.34 -1.17 -8.52
C LEU A 259 -0.81 0.28 -8.51
N TYR A 260 0.14 1.21 -8.59
CA TYR A 260 -0.15 2.63 -8.71
C TYR A 260 0.82 3.26 -9.71
N PRO A 261 0.51 3.16 -11.02
CA PRO A 261 1.16 3.98 -12.03
C PRO A 261 0.73 5.45 -11.90
N HIS A 262 1.66 6.40 -11.95
CA HIS A 262 1.32 7.83 -11.87
C HIS A 262 2.38 8.76 -12.49
N THR A 263 1.96 9.96 -12.85
CA THR A 263 2.82 11.04 -13.36
C THR A 263 3.09 12.15 -12.33
N LYS A 264 2.67 11.96 -11.07
CA LYS A 264 2.76 12.95 -9.97
C LYS A 264 4.17 13.16 -9.38
N GLY A 265 5.14 12.39 -9.86
CA GLY A 265 6.56 12.50 -9.48
C GLY A 265 6.94 11.87 -8.12
N PRO A 266 8.25 11.90 -7.80
CA PRO A 266 8.83 11.05 -6.74
C PRO A 266 8.36 11.36 -5.32
N GLU A 267 7.96 12.62 -5.03
CA GLU A 267 7.41 12.98 -3.72
C GLU A 267 6.05 12.29 -3.48
N PHE A 268 5.25 12.13 -4.53
CA PHE A 268 4.01 11.36 -4.43
C PHE A 268 4.29 9.87 -4.25
N THR A 269 5.31 9.32 -4.92
CA THR A 269 5.76 7.93 -4.68
C THR A 269 6.15 7.72 -3.22
N LYS A 270 6.94 8.63 -2.65
CA LYS A 270 7.30 8.59 -1.21
C LYS A 270 6.05 8.64 -0.33
N LEU A 271 5.09 9.50 -0.65
CA LEU A 271 3.82 9.57 0.06
C LEU A 271 3.09 8.23 0.05
N ILE A 272 2.96 7.56 -1.10
CA ILE A 272 2.33 6.23 -1.20
C ILE A 272 3.05 5.22 -0.31
N VAL A 273 4.39 5.15 -0.40
CA VAL A 273 5.21 4.22 0.38
C VAL A 273 5.04 4.48 1.89
N SER A 274 5.07 5.74 2.30
CA SER A 274 4.87 6.15 3.69
C SER A 274 3.44 5.90 4.17
N ALA A 275 2.43 6.15 3.34
CA ALA A 275 1.03 5.90 3.66
C ALA A 275 0.81 4.43 4.05
N PHE A 276 1.35 3.50 3.27
CA PHE A 276 1.24 2.07 3.54
C PHE A 276 1.97 1.64 4.81
N SER A 277 3.19 2.15 5.00
CA SER A 277 3.99 1.84 6.18
C SER A 277 3.33 2.38 7.45
N ASN A 278 2.85 3.63 7.41
CA ASN A 278 2.14 4.27 8.53
C ASN A 278 0.83 3.54 8.83
N TRP A 279 0.08 3.13 7.81
CA TRP A 279 -1.20 2.44 8.02
C TRP A 279 -1.01 1.06 8.65
N GLY A 280 0.01 0.30 8.22
CA GLY A 280 0.38 -0.95 8.88
C GLY A 280 0.80 -0.74 10.35
N ALA A 281 1.66 0.24 10.60
CA ALA A 281 2.10 0.59 11.95
C ALA A 281 0.94 1.06 12.85
N ALA A 282 0.01 1.85 12.30
CA ALA A 282 -1.17 2.34 13.02
C ALA A 282 -2.08 1.18 13.44
N LYS A 283 -2.34 0.22 12.55
CA LYS A 283 -3.10 -1.00 12.87
C LYS A 283 -2.43 -1.81 13.97
N SER A 284 -1.13 -2.06 13.87
CA SER A 284 -0.38 -2.78 14.90
C SER A 284 -0.36 -2.05 16.24
N ALA A 285 -0.21 -0.72 16.23
CA ALA A 285 -0.26 0.10 17.43
C ALA A 285 -1.65 0.00 18.08
N LEU A 286 -2.73 0.20 17.32
CA LEU A 286 -4.10 0.09 17.82
C LEU A 286 -4.35 -1.27 18.50
N GLU A 287 -3.95 -2.38 17.87
CA GLU A 287 -4.08 -3.72 18.45
C GLU A 287 -3.32 -3.87 19.77
N ALA A 288 -2.09 -3.34 19.85
CA ALA A 288 -1.32 -3.33 21.09
C ALA A 288 -2.00 -2.51 22.19
N LEU A 289 -2.56 -1.34 21.84
CA LEU A 289 -3.28 -0.49 22.80
C LEU A 289 -4.56 -1.14 23.30
N LYS A 290 -5.35 -1.76 22.41
CA LYS A 290 -6.56 -2.52 22.78
C LYS A 290 -6.26 -3.63 23.78
N LYS A 291 -5.14 -4.36 23.58
CA LYS A 291 -4.68 -5.40 24.52
C LYS A 291 -4.29 -4.83 25.89
N SER A 292 -3.64 -3.67 25.91
CA SER A 292 -3.18 -3.04 27.16
C SER A 292 -4.31 -2.54 28.05
N LYS A 293 -5.51 -2.28 27.47
CA LYS A 293 -6.69 -1.67 28.09
C LYS A 293 -6.37 -0.40 28.88
N PRO A 294 -6.59 0.81 28.31
CA PRO A 294 -6.25 2.05 28.99
C PRO A 294 -6.95 2.15 30.34
N ARG A 295 -6.18 2.52 31.38
CA ARG A 295 -6.61 2.54 32.79
C ARG A 295 -7.09 3.92 33.24
N THR A 296 -6.95 4.94 32.39
CA THR A 296 -7.36 6.32 32.69
C THR A 296 -8.37 6.85 31.67
N PRO A 297 -9.26 7.79 32.05
CA PRO A 297 -10.24 8.36 31.12
C PRO A 297 -9.60 9.06 29.90
N GLY A 298 -8.44 9.70 30.11
CA GLY A 298 -7.69 10.33 29.01
C GLY A 298 -7.12 9.29 28.03
N GLY A 299 -6.63 8.15 28.55
CA GLY A 299 -6.19 7.03 27.72
C GLY A 299 -7.32 6.44 26.89
N ALA A 300 -8.49 6.22 27.50
CA ALA A 300 -9.67 5.69 26.80
C ALA A 300 -10.14 6.61 25.65
N LYS A 301 -10.12 7.93 25.87
CA LYS A 301 -10.46 8.91 24.83
C LYS A 301 -9.50 8.88 23.64
N LEU A 302 -8.20 8.74 23.90
CA LEU A 302 -7.18 8.65 22.84
C LEU A 302 -7.25 7.33 22.09
N LEU A 303 -7.55 6.22 22.77
CA LEU A 303 -7.80 4.93 22.11
C LEU A 303 -8.96 5.03 21.11
N ALA A 304 -10.09 5.62 21.52
CA ALA A 304 -11.26 5.79 20.64
C ALA A 304 -10.93 6.65 19.41
N ARG A 305 -10.13 7.72 19.57
CA ARG A 305 -9.68 8.54 18.43
C ARG A 305 -8.73 7.78 17.51
N CYS A 306 -7.80 7.01 18.07
CA CYS A 306 -6.89 6.17 17.29
C CYS A 306 -7.68 5.14 16.46
N GLU A 307 -8.67 4.49 17.06
CA GLU A 307 -9.56 3.55 16.37
C GLU A 307 -10.33 4.22 15.22
N GLU A 308 -10.88 5.40 15.45
CA GLU A 308 -11.59 6.15 14.41
C GLU A 308 -10.67 6.56 13.25
N GLU A 309 -9.46 7.06 13.53
CA GLU A 309 -8.50 7.43 12.48
C GLU A 309 -8.03 6.20 11.67
N VAL A 310 -7.83 5.03 12.30
CA VAL A 310 -7.54 3.78 11.57
C VAL A 310 -8.71 3.36 10.67
N ARG A 311 -9.96 3.55 11.13
CA ARG A 311 -11.17 3.31 10.33
C ARG A 311 -11.22 4.25 9.13
N LEU A 312 -11.00 5.56 9.34
CA LEU A 312 -10.97 6.56 8.27
C LEU A 312 -9.87 6.31 7.25
N ALA A 313 -8.66 5.91 7.69
CA ALA A 313 -7.60 5.48 6.79
C ALA A 313 -8.02 4.28 5.92
N SER A 314 -8.77 3.34 6.51
CA SER A 314 -9.29 2.17 5.77
C SER A 314 -10.36 2.56 4.75
N GLU A 315 -11.22 3.52 5.07
CA GLU A 315 -12.22 4.06 4.14
C GLU A 315 -11.57 4.88 3.01
N ALA A 316 -10.54 5.66 3.31
CA ALA A 316 -9.76 6.37 2.28
C ALA A 316 -9.10 5.38 1.30
N PHE A 317 -8.51 4.29 1.82
CA PHE A 317 -7.94 3.23 0.98
C PHE A 317 -8.98 2.60 0.05
N LYS A 318 -10.19 2.31 0.55
CA LYS A 318 -11.31 1.78 -0.26
C LYS A 318 -11.81 2.74 -1.34
N LYS A 319 -11.36 3.99 -1.34
CA LYS A 319 -11.67 5.01 -2.35
C LYS A 319 -10.47 5.33 -3.25
N GLY A 320 -9.33 4.68 -3.03
CA GLY A 320 -8.08 4.98 -3.73
C GLY A 320 -7.45 6.32 -3.36
N ASP A 321 -7.80 6.89 -2.21
CA ASP A 321 -7.27 8.14 -1.68
C ASP A 321 -6.04 7.89 -0.80
N MET A 322 -4.85 7.88 -1.41
CA MET A 322 -3.59 7.63 -0.70
C MET A 322 -3.15 8.80 0.20
N GLU A 323 -3.57 10.03 -0.09
CA GLU A 323 -3.31 11.18 0.76
C GLU A 323 -4.15 11.11 2.04
N GLY A 324 -5.44 10.76 1.92
CA GLY A 324 -6.31 10.44 3.04
C GLY A 324 -5.76 9.31 3.89
N VAL A 325 -5.28 8.21 3.28
CA VAL A 325 -4.62 7.11 3.99
C VAL A 325 -3.43 7.63 4.80
N TYR A 326 -2.54 8.40 4.17
CA TYR A 326 -1.36 8.95 4.85
C TYR A 326 -1.75 9.84 6.04
N ASN A 327 -2.67 10.77 5.83
CA ASN A 327 -3.08 11.74 6.84
C ASN A 327 -3.73 11.07 8.05
N HIS A 328 -4.69 10.17 7.82
CA HIS A 328 -5.41 9.45 8.89
C HIS A 328 -4.50 8.45 9.61
N ALA A 329 -3.65 7.71 8.89
CA ALA A 329 -2.69 6.79 9.51
C ALA A 329 -1.67 7.53 10.39
N SER A 330 -1.20 8.70 9.96
CA SER A 330 -0.24 9.50 10.72
C SER A 330 -0.87 10.06 12.01
N LYS A 331 -2.12 10.54 11.96
CA LYS A 331 -2.88 10.97 13.15
C LYS A 331 -3.14 9.82 14.12
N ALA A 332 -3.46 8.63 13.62
CA ALA A 332 -3.65 7.45 14.46
C ALA A 332 -2.37 7.12 15.26
N LEU A 333 -1.20 7.19 14.62
CA LEU A 333 0.10 7.01 15.28
C LEU A 333 0.36 8.10 16.33
N GLU A 334 0.06 9.36 16.01
CA GLU A 334 0.19 10.47 16.98
C GLU A 334 -0.68 10.23 18.23
N TYR A 335 -1.95 9.81 18.05
CA TYR A 335 -2.81 9.48 19.18
C TYR A 335 -2.29 8.27 19.97
N ALA A 336 -1.72 7.27 19.30
CA ALA A 336 -1.13 6.11 19.96
C ALA A 336 0.08 6.47 20.83
N GLU A 337 0.94 7.38 20.35
CA GLU A 337 2.10 7.88 21.10
C GLU A 337 1.66 8.74 22.29
N ASN A 338 0.75 9.69 22.06
CA ASN A 338 0.22 10.59 23.08
C ASN A 338 -0.47 9.82 24.23
N MET A 339 -1.09 8.68 23.94
CA MET A 339 -1.76 7.88 24.96
C MET A 339 -0.80 7.41 26.07
N LYS A 340 0.42 6.99 25.71
CA LYS A 340 1.43 6.55 26.69
C LYS A 340 1.79 7.66 27.66
N VAL A 341 1.94 8.89 27.14
CA VAL A 341 2.29 10.07 27.93
C VAL A 341 1.13 10.48 28.83
N VAL A 342 -0.09 10.55 28.29
CA VAL A 342 -1.29 10.94 29.05
C VAL A 342 -1.61 9.94 30.14
N GLU A 343 -1.53 8.63 29.86
CA GLU A 343 -1.72 7.60 30.89
C GLU A 343 -0.73 7.77 32.04
N ARG A 344 0.56 7.96 31.72
CA ARG A 344 1.60 8.14 32.74
C ARG A 344 1.31 9.37 33.61
N ASN A 345 1.00 10.50 32.98
CA ASN A 345 0.76 11.75 33.70
C ASN A 345 -0.51 11.68 34.55
N GLN A 346 -1.59 11.09 34.04
CA GLN A 346 -2.82 10.91 34.82
C GLN A 346 -2.63 9.92 35.98
N ARG A 347 -1.85 8.84 35.79
CA ARG A 347 -1.50 7.95 36.90
C ARG A 347 -0.69 8.67 37.98
N ILE A 348 0.31 9.46 37.61
CA ILE A 348 1.08 10.28 38.56
C ILE A 348 0.13 11.25 39.30
N MET A 349 -0.75 11.92 38.56
CA MET A 349 -1.70 12.87 39.14
C MET A 349 -2.64 12.19 40.15
N TYR A 350 -3.25 11.06 39.79
CA TYR A 350 -4.24 10.38 40.63
C TYR A 350 -3.64 9.61 41.81
N TYR A 351 -2.45 9.02 41.64
CA TYR A 351 -1.87 8.14 42.66
C TYR A 351 -0.76 8.77 43.49
N ILE A 352 -0.20 9.91 43.07
CA ILE A 352 0.89 10.58 43.79
C ILE A 352 0.47 12.00 44.18
N VAL A 353 0.08 12.83 43.21
CA VAL A 353 -0.15 14.26 43.45
C VAL A 353 -1.41 14.50 44.28
N LEU A 354 -2.56 13.99 43.83
CA LEU A 354 -3.84 14.17 44.53
C LEU A 354 -3.81 13.66 45.98
N PRO A 355 -3.32 12.45 46.27
CA PRO A 355 -3.19 11.96 47.65
C PRO A 355 -2.32 12.87 48.52
N ASN A 356 -1.16 13.32 48.03
CA ASN A 356 -0.26 14.19 48.79
C ASN A 356 -0.88 15.58 49.06
N VAL A 357 -1.63 16.13 48.10
CA VAL A 357 -2.36 17.39 48.29
C VAL A 357 -3.47 17.24 49.33
N ILE A 358 -4.23 16.12 49.28
CA ILE A 358 -5.26 15.83 50.27
C ILE A 358 -4.65 15.68 51.67
N GLU A 359 -3.54 14.95 51.79
CA GLU A 359 -2.82 14.78 53.06
C GLU A 359 -2.33 16.13 53.62
N LEU A 360 -1.76 17.00 52.77
CA LEU A 360 -1.34 18.34 53.15
C LEU A 360 -2.53 19.18 53.65
N ILE A 361 -3.67 19.15 52.94
CA ILE A 361 -4.88 19.87 53.36
C ILE A 361 -5.37 19.36 54.72
N ILE A 362 -5.39 18.04 54.94
CA ILE A 362 -5.76 17.44 56.22
C ILE A 362 -4.80 17.89 57.32
N ALA A 363 -3.48 17.85 57.09
CA ALA A 363 -2.47 18.27 58.05
C ALA A 363 -2.62 19.75 58.43
N VAL A 364 -2.82 20.63 57.46
CA VAL A 364 -3.08 22.06 57.70
C VAL A 364 -4.36 22.26 58.49
N LEU A 365 -5.46 21.59 58.14
CA LEU A 365 -6.72 21.67 58.88
C LEU A 365 -6.59 21.17 60.32
N VAL A 366 -5.81 20.12 60.56
CA VAL A 366 -5.51 19.61 61.91
C VAL A 366 -4.71 20.64 62.70
N ILE A 367 -3.63 21.19 62.14
CA ILE A 367 -2.81 22.24 62.77
C ILE A 367 -3.64 23.49 63.09
N MET A 368 -4.55 23.91 62.20
CA MET A 368 -5.42 25.06 62.43
C MET A 368 -6.48 24.80 63.52
N LYS A 369 -6.89 23.54 63.73
CA LYS A 369 -7.84 23.16 64.79
C LYS A 369 -7.17 22.93 66.15
N THR A 370 -5.89 22.55 66.19
CA THR A 370 -5.16 22.41 67.45
C THR A 370 -4.74 23.78 67.97
N LYS A 371 -5.38 24.25 69.06
CA LYS A 371 -4.93 25.48 69.75
C LYS A 371 -3.47 25.33 70.19
N PRO A 372 -2.66 26.41 70.16
CA PRO A 372 -1.28 26.36 70.62
C PRO A 372 -1.26 25.88 72.08
N ILE A 373 -0.45 24.85 72.33
CA ILE A 373 -0.17 24.37 73.69
C ILE A 373 0.45 25.56 74.43
N LYS A 374 -0.30 26.16 75.36
CA LYS A 374 0.26 27.14 76.29
C LYS A 374 1.36 26.43 77.07
N LYS A 375 2.62 26.84 76.88
CA LYS A 375 3.71 26.44 77.78
C LYS A 375 3.29 26.81 79.20
N ALA A 376 3.32 25.84 80.11
CA ALA A 376 3.16 26.10 81.54
C ALA A 376 4.30 27.04 81.99
N PRO A 377 4.01 28.09 82.76
CA PRO A 377 5.05 28.91 83.36
C PRO A 377 5.83 28.08 84.39
N ALA A 378 7.13 28.35 84.48
CA ALA A 378 8.10 27.67 85.33
C ALA A 378 7.80 27.78 86.83
#